data_AF-A0A928D4H4-F1
#
_entry.id   AF-A0A928D4H4-F1
#
_cell.length_a   1.000
_cell.length_b   1.000
_cell.length_c   1.000
_cell.angle_alpha   90.00
_cell.angle_beta   90.00
_cell.angle_gamma   90.00
#
_symmetry.space_group_name_H-M   'P 1'
#
loop_
_entity.id
_entity.type
_entity.pdbx_description
1 polymer ?
#
loop_
_entity_poly.entity_id
_entity_poly.type
_entity_poly.pdbx_seq_one_letter_code
_entity_poly.pdbx_strand_id
1 'polypeptide(L)' 'MDLIHDNAATFDALQGKTVAIIGYGAQGRNQALCMRDCGVQ' A
#
# COMPACT_ATOMS: atom_id res chain seq x y z
N MET A 1 13.04 19.90 2.05
CA MET A 1 12.24 18.79 1.51
C MET A 1 12.65 17.59 2.30
N ASP A 2 11.76 17.03 3.11
CA ASP A 2 12.11 15.92 3.98
C ASP A 2 11.92 14.63 3.18
N LEU A 3 12.97 13.80 3.14
CA LEU A 3 12.89 12.47 2.53
C LEU A 3 12.44 11.48 3.59
N ILE A 4 11.29 10.86 3.35
CA ILE A 4 10.70 9.86 4.24
C ILE A 4 11.18 8.48 3.81
N HIS A 5 11.67 7.71 4.77
CA HIS A 5 12.13 6.33 4.59
C HIS A 5 11.27 5.38 5.43
N ASP A 6 11.40 4.07 5.22
CA ASP A 6 10.56 3.05 5.87
C ASP A 6 10.60 3.12 7.41
N ASN A 7 11.70 3.57 8.02
CA ASN A 7 11.81 3.71 9.47
C ASN A 7 10.96 4.84 10.07
N ALA A 8 10.42 5.74 9.23
CA ALA A 8 9.62 6.87 9.64
C ALA A 8 8.10 6.64 9.44
N ALA A 9 7.69 5.45 8.98
CA ALA A 9 6.30 5.11 8.73
C ALA A 9 5.94 3.70 9.22
N THR A 10 4.67 3.49 9.56
CA THR A 10 4.11 2.19 9.95
C THR A 10 2.88 1.86 9.12
N PHE A 11 2.47 0.59 9.11
CA PHE A 11 1.26 0.11 8.43
C PHE A 11 -0.01 0.25 9.27
N ASP A 12 0.07 0.80 10.48
CA ASP A 12 -1.02 0.79 11.47
C ASP A 12 -2.30 1.45 10.94
N ALA A 13 -2.16 2.48 10.10
CA ALA A 13 -3.29 3.18 9.48
C ALA A 13 -4.09 2.28 8.51
N LEU A 14 -3.48 1.23 7.95
CA LEU A 14 -4.08 0.31 6.99
C LEU A 14 -4.47 -1.04 7.63
N GLN A 15 -3.98 -1.35 8.83
CA GLN A 15 -4.17 -2.64 9.46
C GLN A 15 -5.66 -2.97 9.67
N GLY A 16 -6.08 -4.14 9.22
CA GLY A 16 -7.47 -4.63 9.35
C GLY A 16 -8.49 -3.90 8.47
N LYS A 17 -8.05 -2.99 7.60
CA LYS A 17 -8.92 -2.32 6.62
C LYS A 17 -8.90 -3.08 5.30
N THR A 18 -10.05 -3.09 4.63
CA THR A 18 -10.16 -3.52 3.24
C THR A 18 -9.88 -2.33 2.32
N VAL A 19 -8.95 -2.48 1.40
CA VAL A 19 -8.49 -1.46 0.45
C VAL A 19 -8.97 -1.82 -0.95
N ALA A 20 -9.87 -1.00 -1.51
CA ALA A 20 -10.32 -1.14 -2.88
C ALA A 20 -9.38 -0.39 -3.84
N ILE A 21 -8.77 -1.12 -4.77
CA ILE A 21 -8.01 -0.55 -5.89
C ILE A 21 -8.98 -0.35 -7.07
N ILE A 22 -9.23 0.90 -7.46
CA ILE A 22 -10.15 1.22 -8.57
C ILE A 22 -9.35 1.29 -9.88
N GLY A 23 -9.53 0.26 -10.72
CA GLY A 23 -8.83 0.11 -12.00
C GLY A 23 -7.57 -0.74 -11.88
N TYR A 24 -7.35 -1.62 -12.87
CA TYR A 24 -6.28 -2.64 -12.84
C TYR A 24 -5.35 -2.55 -14.06
N GLY A 25 -4.94 -1.32 -14.39
CA GLY A 25 -3.91 -1.04 -15.40
C GLY A 25 -2.49 -1.14 -14.84
N ALA A 26 -1.53 -0.43 -15.45
CA ALA A 26 -0.12 -0.48 -15.04
C ALA A 26 0.11 -0.11 -13.56
N GLN A 27 -0.53 0.96 -13.08
CA GLN A 27 -0.39 1.41 -11.68
C GLN A 27 -1.22 0.54 -10.72
N GLY A 28 -2.49 0.30 -11.04
CA GLY A 28 -3.40 -0.46 -10.20
C GLY A 28 -2.91 -1.89 -9.94
N ARG A 29 -2.37 -2.56 -10.97
CA ARG A 29 -1.78 -3.89 -10.81
C ARG A 29 -0.60 -3.87 -9.85
N ASN A 30 0.34 -2.96 -10.03
CA ASN A 30 1.55 -2.92 -9.20
C ASN A 30 1.21 -2.55 -7.76
N GLN A 31 0.32 -1.58 -7.55
CA GLN A 31 -0.14 -1.18 -6.22
C GLN A 31 -0.85 -2.33 -5.50
N ALA A 32 -1.77 -3.03 -6.19
CA ALA A 32 -2.49 -4.18 -5.61
C ALA A 32 -1.55 -5.31 -5.20
N LEU A 33 -0.57 -5.66 -6.05
CA LEU A 33 0.39 -6.72 -5.77
C LEU A 33 1.31 -6.35 -4.60
N CYS A 34 1.92 -5.16 -4.61
CA CYS A 34 2.80 -4.73 -3.53
C CYS A 34 2.05 -4.60 -2.19
N MET A 35 0.82 -4.06 -2.18
CA MET A 35 0.03 -3.95 -0.96
C MET A 35 -0.33 -5.32 -0.39
N ARG A 36 -0.76 -6.25 -1.26
CA ARG A 36 -1.06 -7.64 -0.86
C ARG A 36 0.17 -8.35 -0.31
N ASP A 37 1.33 -8.19 -0.94
CA ASP A 37 2.58 -8.81 -0.50
C ASP A 37 3.05 -8.21 0.84
N CYS A 38 2.65 -6.97 1.17
CA CYS A 38 2.81 -6.35 2.50
C CYS A 38 1.70 -6.72 3.51
N GLY A 39 0.79 -7.63 3.18
CA GLY A 39 -0.27 -8.11 4.08
C GLY A 39 -1.50 -7.20 4.19
N VAL A 40 -1.63 -6.21 3.30
CA VAL A 40 -2.83 -5.37 3.17
C VAL A 40 -3.91 -6.13 2.38
N GLN A 41 -5.17 -6.00 2.79
CA GLN A 41 -6.32 -6.72 2.23
C GLN A 41 -7.28 -5.80 1.50
#